data_AF-A0A8S3ZE47-F1
#
_entry.id   AF-A0A8S3ZE47-F1
#
_cell.length_a   1.000
_cell.length_b   1.000
_cell.length_c   1.000
_cell.angle_alpha   90.00
_cell.angle_beta   90.00
_cell.angle_gamma   90.00
#
_symmetry.space_group_name_H-M   'P 1'
#
loop_
_entity.id
_entity.type
_entity.pdbx_description
1 polymer ?
#
loop_
_entity_poly.entity_id
_entity_poly.type
_entity_poly.pdbx_seq_one_letter_code
_entity_poly.pdbx_strand_id
1 'polypeptide(L)'
;ADLAHIKPSECESLVALGKKQKQYFWQYNIQAKGPKGTRLKLAVESPSDPHVLNDFEDPVFDQCNTAIAGIRHGGKARKGDGNEITPNPKKLFMIGHQLLRLSHQINACQLGTDVPLAKRNEARKEKNKLASRACRLKKKAQHEANKIKLYGLEQEHYQLNSVLQFIWPRIHKKAKSLLANTDMPAPLTHLLEAQISRNLKSMIAGHTVDFVNSVILKVESGDYSGGLNIKRSHKA
;
A
#
# COMPACT_ATOMS: atom_id res chain seq x y z
N ALA A 1 9.33 4.64 -26.22
CA ALA A 1 9.85 5.81 -25.51
C ALA A 1 10.18 5.37 -24.10
N ASP A 2 11.47 5.14 -23.87
CA ASP A 2 12.04 4.57 -22.65
C ASP A 2 11.66 5.39 -21.42
N LEU A 3 11.20 4.68 -20.38
CA LEU A 3 10.78 5.23 -19.09
C LEU A 3 11.96 5.67 -18.20
N ALA A 4 13.19 5.64 -18.73
CA ALA A 4 14.42 5.84 -17.96
C ALA A 4 14.81 7.32 -17.76
N HIS A 5 14.24 8.26 -18.51
CA HIS A 5 14.74 9.64 -18.58
C HIS A 5 13.73 10.75 -18.25
N ILE A 6 12.60 10.44 -17.63
CA ILE A 6 11.64 11.47 -17.23
C ILE A 6 12.07 12.08 -15.89
N LYS A 7 12.34 13.39 -15.86
CA LYS A 7 12.56 14.14 -14.62
C LYS A 7 11.21 14.36 -13.92
N PRO A 8 11.04 13.97 -12.63
CA PRO A 8 9.77 14.12 -11.92
C PRO A 8 9.20 15.55 -11.92
N SER A 9 10.08 16.55 -11.92
CA SER A 9 9.72 17.98 -11.88
C SER A 9 9.04 18.50 -13.15
N GLU A 10 9.10 17.77 -14.26
CA GLU A 10 8.53 18.16 -15.55
C GLU A 10 7.16 17.53 -15.81
N CYS A 11 6.66 16.73 -14.87
CA CYS A 11 5.42 15.98 -15.03
C CYS A 11 4.22 16.64 -14.35
N GLU A 12 3.03 16.45 -14.93
CA GLU A 12 1.75 16.84 -14.33
C GLU A 12 1.55 16.14 -12.97
N SER A 13 1.28 16.90 -11.90
CA SER A 13 1.12 16.33 -10.56
C SER A 13 0.00 15.27 -10.52
N LEU A 14 0.32 14.13 -9.93
CA LEU A 14 -0.59 12.99 -9.81
C LEU A 14 -1.53 13.12 -8.61
N VAL A 15 -1.23 14.03 -7.70
CA VAL A 15 -2.02 14.33 -6.50
C VAL A 15 -2.74 15.65 -6.74
N ALA A 16 -4.03 15.59 -7.05
CA ALA A 16 -4.80 16.81 -7.24
C ALA A 16 -4.94 17.56 -5.90
N LEU A 17 -4.38 18.76 -5.80
CA LEU A 17 -4.45 19.66 -4.63
C LEU A 17 -5.83 20.33 -4.46
N GLY A 18 -6.94 19.63 -4.73
CA GLY A 18 -8.29 20.20 -4.67
C GLY A 18 -9.41 19.19 -4.42
N LYS A 19 -10.56 19.69 -3.92
CA LYS A 19 -11.75 18.93 -3.44
C LYS A 19 -12.48 18.05 -4.48
N LYS A 20 -11.91 17.79 -5.66
CA LYS A 20 -12.61 17.15 -6.80
C LYS A 20 -12.09 15.77 -7.21
N GLN A 21 -11.03 15.22 -6.61
CA GLN A 21 -10.69 13.80 -6.84
C GLN A 21 -11.43 12.91 -5.84
N LYS A 22 -12.51 12.26 -6.31
CA LYS A 22 -13.22 11.23 -5.53
C LYS A 22 -12.37 9.97 -5.30
N GLN A 23 -11.32 9.75 -6.10
CA GLN A 23 -10.48 8.55 -6.04
C GLN A 23 -9.09 8.80 -6.66
N TYR A 24 -8.03 8.36 -5.98
CA TYR A 24 -6.65 8.39 -6.50
C TYR A 24 -6.42 7.27 -7.52
N PHE A 25 -5.44 7.44 -8.44
CA PHE A 25 -5.20 6.47 -9.53
C PHE A 25 -4.89 5.04 -9.02
N TRP A 26 -4.23 4.93 -7.88
CA TRP A 26 -3.83 3.68 -7.25
C TRP A 26 -4.95 3.07 -6.38
N GLN A 27 -6.01 3.82 -6.09
CA GLN A 27 -7.17 3.30 -5.37
C GLN A 27 -8.02 2.45 -6.31
N TYR A 28 -8.16 1.19 -5.95
CA TYR A 28 -8.90 0.23 -6.73
C TYR A 28 -10.37 0.22 -6.33
N ASN A 29 -11.25 0.50 -7.30
CA ASN A 29 -12.69 0.40 -7.08
C ASN A 29 -13.12 -1.08 -7.15
N ILE A 30 -13.50 -1.63 -6.00
CA ILE A 30 -14.00 -3.01 -5.89
C ILE A 30 -15.33 -3.20 -6.63
N GLN A 31 -16.15 -2.15 -6.74
CA GLN A 31 -17.45 -2.16 -7.43
C GLN A 31 -17.34 -2.18 -8.95
N ALA A 32 -16.15 -1.90 -9.51
CA ALA A 32 -15.92 -1.92 -10.96
C ALA A 32 -15.75 -3.34 -11.55
N LYS A 33 -15.89 -4.38 -10.73
CA LYS A 33 -15.93 -5.78 -11.16
C LYS A 33 -17.37 -6.27 -11.02
N GLY A 34 -17.89 -6.95 -12.05
CA GLY A 34 -19.15 -7.70 -11.94
C GLY A 34 -19.07 -8.78 -10.84
N PRO A 35 -20.19 -9.46 -10.55
CA PRO A 35 -20.27 -10.46 -9.50
C PRO A 35 -19.14 -11.48 -9.66
N LYS A 36 -18.20 -11.51 -8.70
CA LYS A 36 -17.17 -12.55 -8.65
C LYS A 36 -17.69 -13.70 -7.81
N GLY A 37 -17.31 -14.93 -8.17
CA GLY A 37 -17.64 -16.12 -7.39
C GLY A 37 -17.22 -16.03 -5.92
N THR A 38 -17.69 -16.98 -5.12
CA THR A 38 -17.48 -17.03 -3.67
C THR A 38 -16.03 -16.78 -3.30
N ARG A 39 -15.78 -15.74 -2.49
CA ARG A 39 -14.43 -15.45 -1.97
C ARG A 39 -14.06 -16.55 -0.98
N LEU A 40 -12.99 -17.28 -1.26
CA LEU A 40 -12.34 -18.14 -0.28
C LEU A 40 -11.88 -17.28 0.90
N LYS A 41 -12.40 -17.59 2.09
CA LYS A 41 -11.91 -17.06 3.35
C LYS A 41 -10.80 -17.98 3.82
N LEU A 42 -9.58 -17.67 3.41
CA LEU A 42 -8.39 -18.35 3.88
C LEU A 42 -8.15 -17.93 5.33
N ALA A 43 -7.85 -18.91 6.19
CA ALA A 43 -7.45 -18.61 7.55
C ALA A 43 -6.06 -17.96 7.48
N VAL A 44 -5.93 -16.77 8.06
CA VAL A 44 -4.63 -16.19 8.35
C VAL A 44 -4.29 -16.68 9.75
N GLU A 45 -3.17 -17.38 9.91
CA GLU A 45 -2.70 -17.74 11.23
C GLU A 45 -2.46 -16.46 12.02
N SER A 46 -3.23 -16.29 13.10
CA SER A 46 -2.98 -15.21 14.03
C SER A 46 -1.61 -15.45 14.68
N PRO A 47 -0.72 -14.44 14.72
CA PRO A 47 0.51 -14.56 15.49
C PRO A 47 0.19 -15.01 16.92
N SER A 48 1.02 -15.89 17.48
CA SER A 48 0.89 -16.27 18.89
C SER A 48 1.08 -15.07 19.83
N ASP A 49 1.89 -14.10 19.40
CA ASP A 49 2.14 -12.83 20.10
C ASP A 49 1.74 -11.64 19.21
N PRO A 50 0.76 -10.81 19.59
CA PRO A 50 0.33 -9.65 18.81
C PRO A 50 1.41 -8.56 18.68
N HIS A 51 2.48 -8.60 19.47
CA HIS A 51 3.61 -7.68 19.36
C HIS A 51 4.61 -8.09 18.26
N VAL A 52 4.52 -9.32 17.76
CA VAL A 52 5.37 -9.85 16.70
C VAL A 52 4.58 -9.97 15.40
N LEU A 53 5.04 -9.30 14.35
CA LEU A 53 4.40 -9.39 13.03
C LEU A 53 4.79 -10.70 12.35
N ASN A 54 3.84 -11.33 11.65
CA ASN A 54 4.12 -12.46 10.77
C ASN A 54 4.89 -12.00 9.53
N ASP A 55 5.77 -12.87 9.03
CA ASP A 55 6.33 -12.70 7.69
C ASP A 55 5.21 -12.76 6.65
N PHE A 56 5.30 -11.90 5.63
CA PHE A 56 4.35 -11.94 4.54
C PHE A 56 4.58 -13.19 3.68
N GLU A 57 3.53 -13.99 3.53
CA GLU A 57 3.44 -15.05 2.52
C GLU A 57 2.16 -14.88 1.71
N ASP A 58 2.25 -14.99 0.39
CA ASP A 58 1.07 -15.02 -0.47
C ASP A 58 0.22 -16.25 -0.10
N PRO A 59 -1.08 -16.07 0.25
CA PRO A 59 -1.95 -17.15 0.69
C PRO A 59 -2.10 -18.33 -0.29
N VAL A 60 -1.71 -18.14 -1.56
CA VAL A 60 -1.65 -19.22 -2.56
C VAL A 60 -0.51 -20.21 -2.29
N PHE A 61 0.57 -19.77 -1.61
CA PHE A 61 1.74 -20.58 -1.27
C PHE A 61 1.82 -20.94 0.22
N ASP A 62 0.96 -20.34 1.05
CA ASP A 62 0.86 -20.65 2.48
C ASP A 62 0.44 -22.12 2.69
N GLN A 63 1.28 -22.87 3.39
CA GLN A 63 1.14 -24.30 3.62
C GLN A 63 -0.19 -24.64 4.30
N CYS A 64 -0.64 -23.81 5.24
CA CYS A 64 -1.88 -24.02 5.98
C CYS A 64 -3.10 -23.88 5.06
N ASN A 65 -3.03 -22.95 4.10
CA ASN A 65 -4.09 -22.73 3.13
C ASN A 65 -4.11 -23.79 2.00
N THR A 66 -2.95 -24.30 1.59
CA THR A 66 -2.90 -25.41 0.61
C THR A 66 -3.46 -26.72 1.15
N ALA A 67 -3.33 -26.97 2.46
CA ALA A 67 -3.85 -28.17 3.12
C ALA A 67 -5.36 -28.09 3.44
N ILE A 68 -5.83 -26.94 3.94
CA ILE A 68 -7.21 -26.77 4.42
C ILE A 68 -8.22 -26.60 3.27
N ALA A 69 -7.86 -25.84 2.23
CA ALA A 69 -8.81 -25.48 1.17
C ALA A 69 -8.69 -26.35 -0.09
N GLY A 70 -7.81 -27.37 -0.09
CA GLY A 70 -7.51 -28.19 -1.28
C GLY A 70 -6.95 -27.37 -2.45
N ILE A 71 -6.51 -26.14 -2.20
CA ILE A 71 -5.94 -25.23 -3.19
C ILE A 71 -4.52 -25.71 -3.49
N ARG A 72 -4.42 -26.72 -4.36
CA ARG A 72 -3.17 -27.00 -5.05
C ARG A 72 -3.05 -25.98 -6.16
N HIS A 73 -2.04 -25.11 -6.09
CA HIS A 73 -1.67 -24.32 -7.25
C HIS A 73 -1.32 -25.31 -8.38
N GLY A 74 -2.09 -25.33 -9.47
CA GLY A 74 -1.95 -26.33 -10.55
C GLY A 74 -0.67 -26.19 -11.39
N GLY A 75 0.50 -26.04 -10.76
CA GLY A 75 1.83 -25.84 -11.36
C GLY A 75 2.06 -24.48 -12.04
N LYS A 76 1.00 -23.68 -12.23
CA LYS A 76 1.07 -22.39 -12.95
C LYS A 76 1.40 -21.20 -12.05
N ALA A 77 1.06 -21.26 -10.75
CA ALA A 77 1.48 -20.22 -9.81
C ALA A 77 2.97 -20.41 -9.49
N ARG A 78 3.73 -19.32 -9.56
CA ARG A 78 5.15 -19.31 -9.23
C ARG A 78 5.38 -18.21 -8.20
N LYS A 79 6.29 -18.44 -7.26
CA LYS A 79 6.78 -17.40 -6.34
C LYS A 79 7.50 -16.35 -7.20
N GLY A 80 6.78 -15.28 -7.55
CA GLY A 80 7.26 -14.20 -8.41
C GLY A 80 7.14 -12.85 -7.73
N ASP A 81 7.08 -11.78 -8.54
CA ASP A 81 6.97 -10.35 -8.11
C ASP A 81 5.81 -10.08 -7.12
N GLY A 82 4.80 -10.97 -7.05
CA GLY A 82 3.72 -10.86 -6.07
C GLY A 82 4.13 -11.06 -4.60
N ASN A 83 5.29 -11.67 -4.34
CA ASN A 83 5.85 -11.84 -2.99
C ASN A 83 6.88 -10.75 -2.63
N GLU A 84 7.23 -9.88 -3.59
CA GLU A 84 8.11 -8.76 -3.33
C GLU A 84 7.31 -7.66 -2.64
N ILE A 85 7.46 -7.52 -1.33
CA ILE A 85 6.72 -6.53 -0.53
C ILE A 85 7.49 -5.24 -0.28
N THR A 86 8.71 -5.11 -0.81
CA THR A 86 9.52 -3.91 -0.63
C THR A 86 8.83 -2.72 -1.30
N PRO A 87 8.57 -1.60 -0.58
CA PRO A 87 7.92 -0.45 -1.17
C PRO A 87 8.81 0.22 -2.22
N ASN A 88 8.24 0.57 -3.37
CA ASN A 88 8.95 1.32 -4.42
C ASN A 88 8.14 2.57 -4.85
N PRO A 89 8.34 3.71 -4.15
CA PRO A 89 7.65 4.96 -4.43
C PRO A 89 7.84 5.47 -5.87
N LYS A 90 9.07 5.36 -6.40
CA LYS A 90 9.37 5.73 -7.79
C LYS A 90 8.57 4.89 -8.80
N LYS A 91 8.44 3.58 -8.58
CA LYS A 91 7.65 2.69 -9.43
C LYS A 91 6.17 3.07 -9.40
N LEU A 92 5.61 3.35 -8.23
CA LEU A 92 4.22 3.81 -8.11
C LEU A 92 3.97 5.12 -8.87
N PHE A 93 4.88 6.09 -8.71
CA PHE A 93 4.84 7.37 -9.40
C PHE A 93 4.88 7.22 -10.94
N MET A 94 5.80 6.40 -11.46
CA MET A 94 5.91 6.12 -12.90
C MET A 94 4.67 5.42 -13.47
N ILE A 95 4.05 4.50 -12.72
CA ILE A 95 2.78 3.88 -13.13
C ILE A 95 1.68 4.94 -13.24
N GLY A 96 1.63 5.90 -12.33
CA GLY A 96 0.68 7.02 -12.34
C GLY A 96 0.74 7.83 -13.64
N HIS A 97 1.93 8.26 -14.07
CA HIS A 97 2.06 8.97 -15.36
C HIS A 97 1.72 8.11 -16.56
N GLN A 98 2.05 6.81 -16.51
CA GLN A 98 1.66 5.90 -17.58
C GLN A 98 0.13 5.79 -17.70
N LEU A 99 -0.57 5.77 -16.56
CA LEU A 99 -2.04 5.78 -16.52
C LEU A 99 -2.62 7.10 -17.05
N LEU A 100 -2.01 8.23 -16.71
CA LEU A 100 -2.40 9.54 -17.23
C LEU A 100 -2.29 9.58 -18.77
N ARG A 101 -1.14 9.15 -19.30
CA ARG A 101 -0.91 9.06 -20.76
C ARG A 101 -1.92 8.14 -21.45
N LEU A 102 -2.21 6.97 -20.86
CA LEU A 102 -3.21 6.05 -21.41
C LEU A 102 -4.62 6.67 -21.37
N SER A 103 -4.94 7.45 -20.35
CA SER A 103 -6.23 8.13 -20.24
C SER A 103 -6.41 9.17 -21.36
N HIS A 104 -5.36 9.95 -21.66
CA HIS A 104 -5.36 10.86 -22.80
C HIS A 104 -5.54 10.12 -24.14
N GLN A 105 -4.82 9.00 -24.34
CA GLN A 105 -4.95 8.20 -25.56
C GLN A 105 -6.36 7.59 -25.72
N ILE A 106 -6.96 7.08 -24.63
CA ILE A 106 -8.31 6.52 -24.65
C ILE A 106 -9.35 7.58 -25.01
N ASN A 107 -9.20 8.80 -24.48
CA ASN A 107 -10.10 9.92 -24.79
C ASN A 107 -9.95 10.39 -26.24
N ALA A 108 -8.72 10.38 -26.78
CA ALA A 108 -8.46 10.72 -28.18
C ALA A 108 -9.03 9.70 -29.19
N CYS A 109 -9.28 8.45 -28.79
CA CYS A 109 -9.91 7.43 -29.65
C CYS A 109 -11.43 7.63 -29.86
N GLN A 110 -12.04 8.70 -29.33
CA GLN A 110 -13.46 8.99 -29.51
C GLN A 110 -13.70 9.57 -30.92
N LEU A 111 -14.16 8.72 -31.83
CA LEU A 111 -14.58 9.13 -33.18
C LEU A 111 -16.08 9.42 -33.22
N GLY A 112 -16.47 10.50 -33.91
CA GLY A 112 -17.87 10.85 -34.16
C GLY A 112 -18.60 9.87 -35.08
N THR A 113 -19.92 10.04 -35.22
CA THR A 113 -20.78 9.18 -36.05
C THR A 113 -20.49 9.29 -37.55
N ASP A 114 -19.86 10.39 -37.96
CA ASP A 114 -19.65 10.75 -39.37
C ASP A 114 -18.48 9.98 -40.02
N VAL A 115 -17.78 9.15 -39.23
CA VAL A 115 -16.64 8.35 -39.69
C VAL A 115 -17.12 6.96 -40.16
N PRO A 116 -16.57 6.43 -41.28
CA PRO A 116 -16.90 5.10 -41.78
C PRO A 116 -16.84 4.01 -40.71
N LEU A 117 -17.77 3.05 -40.78
CA LEU A 117 -17.91 1.93 -39.83
C LEU A 117 -16.61 1.15 -39.60
N ALA A 118 -15.83 0.90 -40.64
CA ALA A 118 -14.55 0.20 -40.55
C ALA A 118 -13.55 0.93 -39.63
N LYS A 119 -13.34 2.23 -39.85
CA LYS A 119 -12.46 3.08 -39.02
C LYS A 119 -12.97 3.21 -37.59
N ARG A 120 -14.30 3.26 -37.38
CA ARG A 120 -14.89 3.23 -36.03
C ARG A 120 -14.62 1.91 -35.30
N ASN A 121 -14.69 0.78 -36.00
CA ASN A 121 -14.39 -0.52 -35.41
C ASN A 121 -12.91 -0.67 -35.03
N GLU A 122 -12.00 -0.15 -35.85
CA GLU A 122 -10.56 -0.09 -35.52
C GLU A 122 -10.29 0.76 -34.28
N ALA A 123 -10.89 1.96 -34.20
CA ALA A 123 -10.76 2.83 -33.04
C ALA A 123 -11.32 2.18 -31.76
N ARG A 124 -12.44 1.43 -31.85
CA ARG A 124 -12.98 0.65 -30.72
C ARG A 124 -11.99 -0.44 -30.27
N LYS A 125 -11.36 -1.16 -31.21
CA LYS A 125 -10.36 -2.20 -30.89
C LYS A 125 -9.15 -1.60 -30.17
N GLU A 126 -8.60 -0.49 -30.68
CA GLU A 126 -7.47 0.19 -30.03
C GLU A 126 -7.88 0.80 -28.68
N LYS A 127 -9.08 1.40 -28.55
CA LYS A 127 -9.61 1.87 -27.27
C LYS A 127 -9.69 0.74 -26.24
N ASN A 128 -10.20 -0.44 -26.61
CA ASN A 128 -10.28 -1.59 -25.72
C ASN A 128 -8.90 -2.13 -25.29
N LYS A 129 -7.92 -2.11 -26.20
CA LYS A 129 -6.53 -2.48 -25.92
C LYS A 129 -5.89 -1.52 -24.92
N LEU A 130 -6.06 -0.22 -25.11
CA LEU A 130 -5.58 0.82 -24.19
C LEU A 130 -6.27 0.71 -22.82
N ALA A 131 -7.59 0.54 -22.80
CA ALA A 131 -8.36 0.35 -21.57
C ALA A 131 -7.94 -0.90 -20.79
N SER A 132 -7.68 -2.01 -21.50
CA SER A 132 -7.16 -3.25 -20.90
C SER A 132 -5.79 -3.05 -20.27
N ARG A 133 -4.90 -2.29 -20.94
CA ARG A 133 -3.58 -1.93 -20.40
C ARG A 133 -3.71 -1.03 -19.17
N ALA A 134 -4.57 -0.02 -19.21
CA ALA A 134 -4.83 0.87 -18.07
C ALA A 134 -5.38 0.10 -16.86
N CYS A 135 -6.30 -0.85 -17.08
CA CYS A 135 -6.84 -1.71 -16.01
C CYS A 135 -5.75 -2.55 -15.32
N ARG A 136 -4.85 -3.16 -16.10
CA ARG A 136 -3.70 -3.91 -15.55
C ARG A 136 -2.76 -3.01 -14.76
N LEU A 137 -2.46 -1.82 -15.27
CA LEU A 137 -1.60 -0.85 -14.58
C LEU A 137 -2.24 -0.33 -13.30
N LYS A 138 -3.55 -0.09 -13.26
CA LYS A 138 -4.27 0.29 -12.04
C LYS A 138 -4.17 -0.80 -10.97
N LYS A 139 -4.20 -2.08 -11.37
CA LYS A 139 -3.98 -3.19 -10.43
C LYS A 139 -2.54 -3.23 -9.90
N LYS A 140 -1.54 -2.95 -10.75
CA LYS A 140 -0.13 -2.82 -10.32
C LYS A 140 0.07 -1.63 -9.40
N ALA A 141 -0.50 -0.47 -9.72
CA ALA A 141 -0.48 0.73 -8.88
C ALA A 141 -1.06 0.45 -7.48
N GLN A 142 -2.19 -0.26 -7.42
CA GLN A 142 -2.78 -0.67 -6.14
C GLN A 142 -1.81 -1.53 -5.31
N HIS A 143 -1.15 -2.50 -5.96
CA HIS A 143 -0.21 -3.38 -5.28
C HIS A 143 1.00 -2.59 -4.74
N GLU A 144 1.60 -1.72 -5.55
CA GLU A 144 2.70 -0.86 -5.10
C GLU A 144 2.29 0.10 -3.98
N ALA A 145 1.08 0.67 -4.04
CA ALA A 145 0.54 1.49 -2.95
C ALA A 145 0.34 0.66 -1.67
N ASN A 146 -0.11 -0.60 -1.77
CA ASN A 146 -0.24 -1.46 -0.60
C ASN A 146 1.11 -1.80 0.04
N LYS A 147 2.19 -1.95 -0.73
CA LYS A 147 3.55 -2.11 -0.17
C LYS A 147 3.97 -0.91 0.66
N ILE A 148 3.71 0.30 0.16
CA ILE A 148 3.94 1.54 0.91
C ILE A 148 3.13 1.55 2.20
N LYS A 149 1.84 1.21 2.14
CA LYS A 149 0.98 1.14 3.33
C LYS A 149 1.50 0.13 4.36
N LEU A 150 1.87 -1.06 3.91
CA LEU A 150 2.43 -2.11 4.76
C LEU A 150 3.67 -1.59 5.50
N TYR A 151 4.62 -1.00 4.77
CA TYR A 151 5.81 -0.39 5.36
C TYR A 151 5.45 0.69 6.40
N GLY A 152 4.51 1.59 6.10
CA GLY A 152 4.10 2.64 7.04
C GLY A 152 3.48 2.07 8.32
N LEU A 153 2.62 1.05 8.20
CA LEU A 153 2.00 0.37 9.32
C LEU A 153 3.01 -0.42 10.15
N GLU A 154 4.00 -1.05 9.52
CA GLU A 154 5.12 -1.72 10.22
C GLU A 154 5.94 -0.73 11.05
N GLN A 155 6.23 0.46 10.51
CA GLN A 155 6.94 1.50 11.26
C GLN A 155 6.12 2.03 12.45
N GLU A 156 4.82 2.25 12.26
CA GLU A 156 3.90 2.65 13.32
C GLU A 156 3.82 1.57 14.42
N HIS A 157 3.68 0.30 14.03
CA HIS A 157 3.68 -0.85 14.95
C HIS A 157 4.96 -0.89 15.78
N TYR A 158 6.12 -0.76 15.14
CA TYR A 158 7.41 -0.71 15.85
C TYR A 158 7.50 0.45 16.85
N GLN A 159 7.04 1.65 16.45
CA GLN A 159 7.03 2.83 17.33
C GLN A 159 6.12 2.63 18.55
N LEU A 160 4.93 2.08 18.34
CA LEU A 160 3.99 1.78 19.42
C LEU A 160 4.54 0.70 20.36
N ASN A 161 5.14 -0.36 19.83
CA ASN A 161 5.78 -1.39 20.64
C ASN A 161 6.95 -0.84 21.48
N SER A 162 7.74 0.10 20.95
CA SER A 162 8.79 0.78 21.72
C SER A 162 8.20 1.52 22.94
N VAL A 163 7.08 2.23 22.74
CA VAL A 163 6.35 2.90 23.84
C VAL A 163 5.85 1.88 24.86
N LEU A 164 5.30 0.75 24.40
CA LEU A 164 4.81 -0.32 25.27
C LEU A 164 5.93 -0.95 26.10
N GLN A 165 7.05 -1.29 25.48
CA GLN A 165 8.23 -1.83 26.16
C GLN A 165 8.78 -0.86 27.21
N PHE A 166 8.68 0.45 26.96
CA PHE A 166 9.08 1.46 27.94
C PHE A 166 8.10 1.58 29.11
N ILE A 167 6.79 1.58 28.85
CA ILE A 167 5.78 1.85 29.89
C ILE A 167 5.47 0.61 30.74
N TRP A 168 5.51 -0.59 30.16
CA TRP A 168 5.08 -1.83 30.82
C TRP A 168 5.81 -2.13 32.14
N PRO A 169 7.16 -2.04 32.24
CA PRO A 169 7.86 -2.27 33.50
C PRO A 169 7.45 -1.28 34.61
N ARG A 170 7.06 -0.05 34.22
CA ARG A 170 6.64 1.00 35.16
C ARG A 170 5.23 0.75 35.68
N ILE A 171 4.33 0.27 34.82
CA ILE A 171 3.00 -0.18 35.22
C ILE A 171 3.14 -1.37 36.18
N HIS A 172 3.98 -2.35 35.84
CA HIS A 172 4.23 -3.51 36.70
C HIS A 172 4.79 -3.12 38.08
N LYS A 173 5.77 -2.20 38.11
CA LYS A 173 6.32 -1.66 39.38
C LYS A 173 5.22 -0.95 40.20
N LYS A 174 4.41 -0.11 39.55
CA LYS A 174 3.32 0.61 40.21
C LYS A 174 2.28 -0.36 40.80
N ALA A 175 1.86 -1.36 40.02
CA ALA A 175 0.94 -2.39 40.50
C ALA A 175 1.48 -3.15 41.71
N LYS A 176 2.77 -3.52 41.70
CA LYS A 176 3.43 -4.19 42.85
C LYS A 176 3.47 -3.31 44.10
N SER A 177 3.77 -2.01 43.96
CA SER A 177 3.78 -1.07 45.09
C SER A 177 2.40 -0.89 45.74
N LEU A 178 1.34 -0.87 44.91
CA LEU A 178 -0.05 -0.83 45.38
C LEU A 178 -0.42 -2.09 46.16
N LEU A 179 -0.05 -3.27 45.66
CA LEU A 179 -0.28 -4.55 46.35
C LEU A 179 0.50 -4.65 47.67
N ALA A 180 1.66 -4.02 47.77
CA ALA A 180 2.49 -4.00 48.96
C ALA A 180 2.09 -2.92 49.98
N ASN A 181 1.04 -2.14 49.74
CA ASN A 181 0.65 -0.98 50.57
C ASN A 181 1.80 0.00 50.85
N THR A 182 2.72 0.13 49.89
CA THR A 182 3.81 1.12 49.92
C THR A 182 3.34 2.43 49.27
N ASP A 183 4.15 3.48 49.40
CA ASP A 183 3.88 4.83 48.86
C ASP A 183 3.23 4.82 47.47
N MET A 184 2.22 5.68 47.29
CA MET A 184 1.47 5.82 46.04
C MET A 184 2.35 6.37 44.91
N PRO A 185 2.69 5.57 43.89
CA PRO A 185 3.58 6.03 42.83
C PRO A 185 2.88 7.08 41.96
N ALA A 186 3.64 8.07 41.49
CA ALA A 186 3.16 9.14 40.62
C ALA A 186 2.30 8.64 39.43
N PRO A 187 1.35 9.46 38.92
CA PRO A 187 0.58 9.11 37.74
C PRO A 187 1.50 8.88 36.53
N LEU A 188 1.27 7.79 35.80
CA LEU A 188 2.08 7.43 34.62
C LEU A 188 1.59 8.11 33.33
N THR A 189 0.44 8.79 33.38
CA THR A 189 -0.24 9.39 32.22
C THR A 189 0.67 10.35 31.44
N HIS A 190 1.24 11.36 32.12
CA HIS A 190 2.14 12.32 31.47
C HIS A 190 3.40 11.68 30.89
N LEU A 191 3.91 10.63 31.54
CA LEU A 191 5.08 9.90 31.06
C LEU A 191 4.73 9.08 29.81
N LEU A 192 3.53 8.48 29.76
CA LEU A 192 3.02 7.80 28.57
C LEU A 192 2.81 8.79 27.41
N GLU A 193 2.11 9.90 27.63
CA GLU A 193 1.86 10.94 26.63
C GLU A 193 3.17 11.51 26.07
N ALA A 194 4.15 11.76 26.94
CA ALA A 194 5.47 12.22 26.54
C ALA A 194 6.20 11.18 25.68
N GLN A 195 6.06 9.88 25.99
CA GLN A 195 6.68 8.82 25.19
C GLN A 195 6.01 8.61 23.84
N ILE A 196 4.67 8.68 23.79
CA ILE A 196 3.91 8.65 22.53
C ILE A 196 4.40 9.80 21.63
N SER A 197 4.43 11.02 22.17
CA SER A 197 4.83 12.21 21.42
C SER A 197 6.27 12.16 20.91
N ARG A 198 7.18 11.49 21.64
CA ARG A 198 8.59 11.33 21.23
C ARG A 198 8.80 10.24 20.17
N ASN A 199 8.02 9.16 20.22
CA ASN A 199 8.26 7.97 19.39
C ASN A 199 7.37 7.91 18.15
N LEU A 200 6.10 8.32 18.28
CA LEU A 200 5.12 8.22 17.20
C LEU A 200 5.27 9.41 16.25
N LYS A 201 5.93 9.20 15.11
CA LYS A 201 6.22 10.26 14.13
C LYS A 201 5.01 10.62 13.27
N SER A 202 4.15 9.64 13.00
CA SER A 202 2.98 9.79 12.14
C SER A 202 2.02 8.64 12.39
N MET A 203 0.73 8.95 12.48
CA MET A 203 -0.34 7.95 12.56
C MET A 203 -0.70 7.50 11.14
N ILE A 204 -0.47 6.23 10.82
CA ILE A 204 -0.69 5.68 9.46
C ILE A 204 -2.00 4.89 9.41
N ALA A 205 -2.32 4.16 10.47
CA ALA A 205 -3.61 3.53 10.68
C ALA A 205 -4.73 4.58 10.58
N GLY A 206 -5.77 4.27 9.79
CA GLY A 206 -6.83 5.23 9.47
C GLY A 206 -6.46 6.31 8.44
N HIS A 207 -5.17 6.64 8.27
CA HIS A 207 -4.66 7.70 7.38
C HIS A 207 -3.82 7.18 6.20
N THR A 208 -3.96 5.89 5.87
CA THR A 208 -3.14 5.24 4.82
C THR A 208 -3.24 5.89 3.43
N VAL A 209 -4.34 6.59 3.14
CA VAL A 209 -4.53 7.31 1.88
C VAL A 209 -3.64 8.54 1.83
N ASP A 210 -3.69 9.37 2.87
CA ASP A 210 -2.87 10.57 2.98
C ASP A 210 -1.39 10.22 3.00
N PHE A 211 -1.03 9.15 3.72
CA PHE A 211 0.33 8.63 3.76
C PHE A 211 0.86 8.30 2.36
N VAL A 212 0.16 7.49 1.57
CA VAL A 212 0.60 7.14 0.21
C VAL A 212 0.75 8.37 -0.68
N ASN A 213 -0.17 9.33 -0.59
CA ASN A 213 -0.08 10.54 -1.40
C ASN A 213 1.04 11.48 -0.95
N SER A 214 1.33 11.56 0.35
CA SER A 214 2.50 12.29 0.87
C SER A 214 3.81 11.71 0.33
N VAL A 215 3.88 10.39 0.18
CA VAL A 215 5.02 9.68 -0.40
C VAL A 215 5.14 10.00 -1.90
N ILE A 216 4.02 10.03 -2.63
CA ILE A 216 3.99 10.43 -4.05
C ILE A 216 4.47 11.88 -4.23
N LEU A 217 3.98 12.81 -3.41
CA LEU A 217 4.37 14.22 -3.44
C LEU A 217 5.88 14.40 -3.20
N LYS A 218 6.49 13.60 -2.31
CA LYS A 218 7.95 13.62 -2.10
C LYS A 218 8.72 13.16 -3.34
N VAL A 219 8.20 12.14 -4.05
CA VAL A 219 8.78 11.71 -5.34
C VAL A 219 8.63 12.79 -6.40
N GLU A 220 7.48 13.48 -6.45
CA GLU A 220 7.26 14.64 -7.32
C GLU A 220 8.29 15.74 -7.06
N SER A 221 8.61 16.02 -5.79
CA SER A 221 9.64 17.00 -5.41
C SER A 221 11.09 16.54 -5.64
N GLY A 222 11.30 15.33 -6.18
CA GLY A 222 12.62 14.81 -6.54
C GLY A 222 13.23 13.79 -5.57
N ASP A 223 12.57 13.48 -4.45
CA ASP A 223 13.00 12.41 -3.54
C ASP A 223 12.45 11.06 -4.01
N TYR A 224 13.25 10.31 -4.77
CA TYR A 224 12.88 9.00 -5.28
C TYR A 224 12.56 7.94 -4.19
N SER A 225 13.02 8.16 -2.95
CA SER A 225 12.67 7.29 -1.82
C SER A 225 11.28 7.58 -1.27
N GLY A 226 10.65 8.70 -1.68
CA GLY A 226 9.38 9.17 -1.15
C GLY A 226 9.40 9.41 0.35
N GLY A 227 10.57 9.74 0.91
CA GLY A 227 10.83 9.89 2.34
C GLY A 227 10.75 8.60 3.14
N LEU A 228 10.88 7.43 2.49
CA LEU A 228 10.89 6.13 3.16
C LEU A 228 12.33 5.71 3.46
N ASN A 229 12.58 5.33 4.72
CA ASN A 229 13.88 4.78 5.14
C ASN A 229 13.94 3.28 4.82
N ILE A 230 14.01 2.95 3.54
CA ILE A 230 14.10 1.56 3.07
C ILE A 230 15.54 1.11 3.27
N LYS A 231 15.83 0.44 4.39
CA LYS A 231 17.08 -0.30 4.52
C LYS A 231 17.06 -1.36 3.42
N ARG A 232 17.99 -1.28 2.45
CA ARG A 232 18.18 -2.36 1.48
C ARG A 232 18.51 -3.61 2.27
N SER A 233 17.55 -4.50 2.45
CA SER A 233 17.82 -5.82 2.99
C SER A 233 18.75 -6.50 1.98
N HIS A 234 20.06 -6.47 2.26
CA HIS A 234 21.00 -7.39 1.62
C HIS A 234 20.65 -8.76 2.17
N LYS A 235 19.63 -9.42 1.59
CA LYS A 235 19.58 -10.87 1.63
C LYS A 235 20.66 -11.34 0.64
N ALA A 236 21.80 -11.72 1.20
CA ALA A 236 22.81 -12.55 0.54
C ALA A 236 22.20 -13.92 0.18
#